data_AF-A0A835HWJ5-F1
#
_entry.id   AF-A0A835HWJ5-F1
#
_cell.length_a   1.000
_cell.length_b   1.000
_cell.length_c   1.000
_cell.angle_alpha   90.00
_cell.angle_beta   90.00
_cell.angle_gamma   90.00
#
_symmetry.space_group_name_H-M   'P 1'
#
loop_
_entity.id
_entity.type
_entity.pdbx_description
1 polymer ?
#
loop_
_entity_poly.entity_id
_entity_poly.type
_entity_poly.pdbx_seq_one_letter_code
_entity_poly.pdbx_strand_id
1 'polypeptide(L)'
;MLFGRTYGWKRTLFGILCSLWGVGEYVDQNRKLFSMISAVLLSLVPWIQVSKSRSLLLMVKPAAFLLAVGMGMFLHLILLAFNTLVAQSLSIALGGKISVFAKKENYRAFVLVASQKTLPVMVAVVEQLHVAMGESGLLVLPCVAAHINQIIFDSILVNLWLQKDQQLQGSTKNKII
;
A
#
# COMPACT_ATOMS: atom_id res chain seq x y z
N MET A 1 3.56 55.07 -23.31
CA MET A 1 4.29 53.81 -23.06
C MET A 1 3.69 53.16 -21.81
N LEU A 2 3.56 51.83 -21.77
CA LEU A 2 3.01 51.00 -20.66
C LEU A 2 1.54 50.55 -20.79
N PHE A 3 1.17 50.00 -21.96
CA PHE A 3 0.09 49.01 -22.04
C PHE A 3 0.66 47.76 -22.72
N GLY A 4 1.22 46.84 -21.93
CA GLY A 4 1.93 45.69 -22.52
C GLY A 4 2.57 44.67 -21.58
N ARG A 5 2.12 44.51 -20.33
CA ARG A 5 2.78 43.59 -19.37
C ARG A 5 1.90 42.73 -18.46
N THR A 6 0.60 42.61 -18.70
CA THR A 6 -0.32 41.89 -17.79
C THR A 6 -0.99 40.63 -18.36
N TYR A 7 -0.83 40.32 -19.66
CA TYR A 7 -1.46 39.14 -20.29
C TYR A 7 -0.57 37.89 -20.37
N GLY A 8 0.67 37.95 -19.86
CA GLY A 8 1.63 36.83 -19.94
C GLY A 8 1.33 35.68 -18.99
N TRP A 9 0.95 35.98 -17.74
CA TRP A 9 0.85 34.96 -16.69
C TRP A 9 -0.39 34.05 -16.83
N LYS A 10 -1.51 34.60 -17.34
CA LYS A 10 -2.72 33.80 -17.60
C LYS A 10 -2.54 32.80 -18.74
N ARG A 11 -1.67 33.10 -19.71
CA ARG A 11 -1.41 32.22 -20.87
C ARG A 11 -0.46 31.07 -20.52
N THR A 12 0.52 31.30 -19.65
CA THR A 12 1.40 30.24 -19.12
C THR A 12 0.68 29.34 -18.12
N LEU A 13 -0.14 29.87 -17.21
CA LEU A 13 -0.98 29.06 -16.33
C LEU A 13 -1.96 28.19 -17.11
N PHE A 14 -2.65 28.76 -18.11
CA PHE A 14 -3.54 28.01 -18.98
C PHE A 14 -2.79 26.96 -19.81
N GLY A 15 -1.60 27.26 -20.31
CA GLY A 15 -0.74 26.30 -21.03
C GLY A 15 -0.26 25.14 -20.15
N ILE A 16 0.10 25.39 -18.88
CA ILE A 16 0.47 24.37 -17.90
C ILE A 16 -0.77 23.53 -17.49
N LEU A 17 -1.91 24.17 -17.29
CA LEU A 17 -3.18 23.47 -17.04
C LEU A 17 -3.59 22.59 -18.23
N CYS A 18 -3.41 23.07 -19.46
CA CYS A 18 -3.75 22.33 -20.68
C CYS A 18 -2.77 21.18 -20.95
N SER A 19 -1.48 21.35 -20.65
CA SER A 19 -0.52 20.24 -20.72
C SER A 19 -0.76 19.19 -19.64
N LEU A 20 -1.16 19.60 -18.42
CA LEU A 20 -1.60 18.68 -17.37
C LEU A 20 -2.92 17.97 -17.76
N TRP A 21 -3.85 18.66 -18.41
CA TRP A 21 -5.10 18.07 -18.88
C TRP A 21 -4.87 17.06 -20.00
N GLY A 22 -4.03 17.40 -20.99
CA GLY A 22 -3.69 16.49 -22.09
C GLY A 22 -2.89 15.27 -21.61
N VAL A 23 -2.00 15.44 -20.62
CA VAL A 23 -1.34 14.31 -19.95
C VAL A 23 -2.36 13.49 -19.15
N GLY A 24 -3.30 14.12 -18.46
CA GLY A 24 -4.38 13.44 -17.73
C GLY A 24 -5.26 12.59 -18.64
N GLU A 25 -5.77 13.16 -19.73
CA GLU A 25 -6.55 12.45 -20.74
C GLU A 25 -5.74 11.32 -21.40
N TYR A 26 -4.46 11.54 -21.68
CA TYR A 26 -3.58 10.51 -22.24
C TYR A 26 -3.33 9.35 -21.25
N VAL A 27 -3.12 9.66 -19.96
CA VAL A 27 -2.97 8.66 -18.89
C VAL A 27 -4.27 7.90 -18.69
N ASP A 28 -5.42 8.58 -18.75
CA ASP A 28 -6.73 7.95 -18.63
C ASP A 28 -7.04 7.03 -19.82
N GLN A 29 -6.74 7.47 -21.04
CA GLN A 29 -6.87 6.65 -22.25
C GLN A 29 -5.98 5.41 -22.21
N ASN A 30 -4.78 5.52 -21.63
CA ASN A 30 -3.80 4.44 -21.49
C ASN A 30 -3.77 3.83 -20.08
N ARG A 31 -4.82 4.03 -19.27
CA ARG A 31 -4.83 3.67 -17.84
C ARG A 31 -4.45 2.21 -17.60
N LYS A 32 -4.90 1.31 -18.49
CA LYS A 32 -4.57 -0.13 -18.42
C LYS A 32 -3.07 -0.38 -18.62
N LEU A 33 -2.45 0.28 -19.60
CA LEU A 33 -1.01 0.16 -19.85
C LEU A 33 -0.21 0.72 -18.67
N PHE A 34 -0.56 1.92 -18.17
CA PHE A 34 0.11 2.51 -17.00
C PHE A 34 -0.04 1.64 -15.75
N SER A 35 -1.22 1.07 -15.52
CA SER A 35 -1.46 0.13 -14.42
C SER A 35 -0.62 -1.14 -14.57
N MET A 36 -0.53 -1.71 -15.77
CA MET A 36 0.27 -2.91 -16.04
C MET A 36 1.76 -2.63 -15.89
N ILE A 37 2.27 -1.52 -16.43
CA ILE A 37 3.66 -1.09 -16.27
C ILE A 37 3.98 -0.89 -14.79
N SER A 38 3.11 -0.21 -14.03
CA SER A 38 3.28 -0.02 -12.59
C SER A 38 3.33 -1.35 -11.84
N ALA A 39 2.46 -2.30 -12.19
CA ALA A 39 2.49 -3.64 -11.60
C ALA A 39 3.80 -4.39 -11.91
N VAL A 40 4.30 -4.31 -13.15
CA VAL A 40 5.58 -4.90 -13.54
C VAL A 40 6.74 -4.26 -12.76
N LEU A 41 6.80 -2.93 -12.71
CA LEU A 41 7.82 -2.21 -11.97
C LEU A 41 7.80 -2.54 -10.48
N LEU A 42 6.62 -2.63 -9.87
CA LEU A 42 6.47 -3.01 -8.47
C LEU A 42 6.89 -4.48 -8.23
N SER A 43 6.64 -5.38 -9.18
CA SER A 43 7.08 -6.79 -9.10
C SER A 43 8.59 -6.97 -9.21
N LEU A 44 9.28 -6.06 -9.91
CA LEU A 44 10.74 -6.06 -10.00
C LEU A 44 11.39 -5.76 -8.65
N VAL A 45 10.73 -5.04 -7.75
CA VAL A 45 11.30 -4.67 -6.44
C VAL A 45 11.56 -5.90 -5.57
N PRO A 46 10.59 -6.80 -5.31
CA PRO A 46 10.86 -8.09 -4.66
C PRO A 46 11.92 -8.92 -5.39
N TRP A 47 11.91 -8.94 -6.73
CA TRP A 47 12.84 -9.73 -7.54
C TRP A 47 14.31 -9.29 -7.36
N ILE A 48 14.57 -7.99 -7.44
CA ILE A 48 15.90 -7.41 -7.22
C ILE A 48 16.41 -7.75 -5.82
N GLN A 49 15.52 -7.71 -4.81
CA GLN A 49 15.92 -7.97 -3.43
C GLN A 49 16.20 -9.44 -3.17
N VAL A 50 15.39 -10.35 -3.71
CA VAL A 50 15.68 -11.79 -3.67
C VAL A 50 16.98 -12.11 -4.40
N SER A 51 17.25 -11.44 -5.53
CA SER A 51 18.50 -11.63 -6.29
C SER A 51 19.74 -11.17 -5.52
N LYS A 52 19.69 -10.01 -4.84
CA LYS A 52 20.80 -9.49 -4.03
C LYS A 52 21.13 -10.38 -2.83
N SER A 53 20.14 -11.07 -2.26
CA SER A 53 20.29 -11.85 -1.03
C SER A 53 20.58 -13.35 -1.24
N ARG A 54 20.78 -13.82 -2.48
CA ARG A 54 21.03 -15.25 -2.79
C ARG A 54 22.23 -15.86 -2.08
N SER A 55 23.36 -15.14 -1.99
CA SER A 55 24.56 -15.65 -1.32
C SER A 55 24.39 -15.68 0.22
N LEU A 56 23.65 -14.70 0.76
CA LEU A 56 23.32 -14.60 2.18
C LEU A 56 22.31 -15.65 2.64
N LEU A 57 21.35 -16.03 1.79
CA LEU A 57 20.36 -17.09 2.04
C LEU A 57 21.01 -18.41 2.47
N LEU A 58 22.18 -18.73 1.92
CA LEU A 58 22.93 -19.97 2.22
C LEU A 58 23.71 -19.89 3.54
N MET A 59 23.81 -18.70 4.14
CA MET A 59 24.63 -18.43 5.32
C MET A 59 23.77 -18.21 6.59
N VAL A 60 22.47 -17.94 6.45
CA VAL A 60 21.56 -17.69 7.58
C VAL A 60 20.98 -18.98 8.13
N LYS A 61 20.91 -19.13 9.46
CA LYS A 61 20.12 -20.18 10.10
C LYS A 61 18.63 -20.02 9.74
N PRO A 62 17.98 -21.03 9.13
CA PRO A 62 16.57 -20.95 8.71
C PRO A 62 15.59 -20.62 9.86
N ALA A 63 15.91 -21.06 11.07
CA ALA A 63 15.09 -20.79 12.26
C ALA A 63 15.03 -19.30 12.63
N ALA A 64 16.17 -18.59 12.58
CA ALA A 64 16.20 -17.15 12.87
C ALA A 64 15.48 -16.34 11.79
N PHE A 65 15.59 -16.78 10.53
CA PHE A 65 14.85 -16.21 9.41
C PHE A 65 13.34 -16.35 9.60
N LEU A 66 12.84 -17.54 9.94
CA LEU A 66 11.42 -17.79 10.15
C LEU A 66 10.88 -16.99 11.35
N LEU A 67 11.67 -16.88 12.42
CA LEU A 67 11.31 -16.07 13.58
C LEU A 67 11.18 -14.58 13.21
N ALA A 68 12.11 -14.05 12.41
CA ALA A 68 12.04 -12.66 11.94
C ALA A 68 10.82 -12.39 11.05
N VAL A 69 10.49 -13.33 10.14
CA VAL A 69 9.25 -13.26 9.34
C VAL A 69 8.02 -13.31 10.23
N GLY A 70 8.00 -14.21 11.22
CA GLY A 70 6.92 -14.33 12.20
C GLY A 70 6.72 -13.06 13.04
N MET A 71 7.80 -12.44 13.50
CA MET A 71 7.74 -11.16 14.22
C MET A 71 7.22 -10.02 13.33
N GLY A 72 7.61 -9.99 12.05
CA GLY A 72 7.08 -9.04 11.08
C GLY A 72 5.56 -9.20 10.88
N MET A 73 5.09 -10.44 10.80
CA MET A 73 3.66 -10.75 10.69
C MET A 73 2.90 -10.38 11.98
N PHE A 74 3.47 -10.69 13.14
CA PHE A 74 2.89 -10.34 14.43
C PHE A 74 2.73 -8.82 14.59
N LEU A 75 3.76 -8.04 14.24
CA LEU A 75 3.69 -6.58 14.24
C LEU A 75 2.62 -6.05 13.29
N HIS A 76 2.45 -6.67 12.10
CA HIS A 76 1.37 -6.31 11.18
C HIS A 76 -0.01 -6.54 11.78
N LEU A 77 -0.24 -7.68 12.45
CA LEU A 77 -1.51 -7.97 13.11
C LEU A 77 -1.83 -6.95 14.22
N ILE A 78 -0.82 -6.54 15.00
CA ILE A 78 -0.98 -5.50 16.02
C ILE A 78 -1.42 -4.17 15.38
N LEU A 79 -0.74 -3.73 14.32
CA LEU A 79 -1.08 -2.48 13.64
C LEU A 79 -2.46 -2.54 12.99
N LEU A 80 -2.82 -3.68 12.40
CA LEU A 80 -4.14 -3.89 11.81
C LEU A 80 -5.25 -3.80 12.87
N ALA A 81 -5.07 -4.44 14.02
CA ALA A 81 -6.00 -4.37 15.14
C ALA A 81 -6.09 -2.93 15.70
N PHE A 82 -4.95 -2.26 15.89
CA PHE A 82 -4.91 -0.89 16.35
C PHE A 82 -5.63 0.06 15.40
N ASN A 83 -5.36 0.01 14.09
CA ASN A 83 -6.00 0.86 13.09
C ASN A 83 -7.50 0.58 12.98
N THR A 84 -7.92 -0.67 13.18
CA THR A 84 -9.33 -1.07 13.27
C THR A 84 -10.02 -0.39 14.45
N LEU A 85 -9.39 -0.40 15.64
CA LEU A 85 -9.89 0.27 16.84
C LEU A 85 -9.93 1.79 16.69
N VAL A 86 -8.90 2.39 16.10
CA VAL A 86 -8.87 3.84 15.81
C VAL A 86 -9.99 4.21 14.84
N ALA A 87 -10.16 3.48 13.75
CA ALA A 87 -11.21 3.73 12.78
C ALA A 87 -12.62 3.59 13.40
N GLN A 88 -12.80 2.61 14.29
CA GLN A 88 -14.06 2.44 15.03
C GLN A 88 -14.31 3.59 16.00
N SER A 89 -13.29 3.99 16.76
CA SER A 89 -13.36 5.10 17.71
C SER A 89 -13.68 6.41 17.01
N LEU A 90 -13.05 6.65 15.85
CA LEU A 90 -13.27 7.83 15.03
C LEU A 90 -14.67 7.82 14.39
N SER A 91 -15.18 6.66 13.98
CA SER A 91 -16.56 6.53 13.50
C SER A 91 -17.56 6.90 14.58
N ILE A 92 -17.35 6.46 15.82
CA ILE A 92 -18.21 6.81 16.97
C ILE A 92 -18.13 8.31 17.26
N ALA A 93 -16.92 8.88 17.33
CA ALA A 93 -16.70 10.29 17.64
C ALA A 93 -17.27 11.25 16.57
N LEU A 94 -17.21 10.89 15.29
CA LEU A 94 -17.70 11.70 14.15
C LEU A 94 -19.19 11.49 13.84
N GLY A 95 -19.99 10.97 14.78
CA GLY A 95 -21.44 10.84 14.60
C GLY A 95 -21.92 9.49 14.07
N GLY A 96 -21.16 8.42 14.28
CA GLY A 96 -21.57 7.04 14.02
C GLY A 96 -21.96 6.82 12.56
N LYS A 97 -23.25 6.56 12.30
CA LYS A 97 -23.81 6.21 10.98
C LYS A 97 -23.66 7.30 9.90
N ILE A 98 -23.42 8.56 10.31
CA ILE A 98 -23.22 9.68 9.37
C ILE A 98 -21.73 9.84 9.00
N SER A 99 -20.82 9.23 9.78
CA SER A 99 -19.38 9.38 9.56
C SER A 99 -18.92 8.79 8.22
N VAL A 100 -17.89 9.39 7.62
CA VAL A 100 -17.24 8.88 6.39
C VAL A 100 -16.73 7.44 6.58
N PHE A 101 -16.40 7.07 7.82
CA PHE A 101 -15.96 5.74 8.24
C PHE A 101 -17.12 4.75 8.50
N ALA A 102 -18.38 5.18 8.49
CA ALA A 102 -19.53 4.28 8.54
C ALA A 102 -19.67 3.44 7.26
N LYS A 103 -19.17 3.96 6.13
CA LYS A 103 -19.08 3.20 4.88
C LYS A 103 -18.00 2.14 5.02
N LYS A 104 -18.40 0.87 4.92
CA LYS A 104 -17.51 -0.29 5.02
C LYS A 104 -16.30 -0.20 4.08
N GLU A 105 -16.47 0.36 2.88
CA GLU A 105 -15.41 0.57 1.88
C GLU A 105 -14.31 1.49 2.41
N ASN A 106 -14.69 2.68 2.90
CA ASN A 106 -13.77 3.67 3.44
C ASN A 106 -13.06 3.15 4.70
N TYR A 107 -13.81 2.47 5.57
CA TYR A 107 -13.26 1.84 6.76
C TYR A 107 -12.17 0.81 6.39
N ARG A 108 -12.48 -0.11 5.48
CA ARG A 108 -11.54 -1.15 5.04
C ARG A 108 -10.33 -0.55 4.33
N ALA A 109 -10.54 0.43 3.45
CA ALA A 109 -9.46 1.13 2.78
C ALA A 109 -8.52 1.81 3.79
N PHE A 110 -9.07 2.52 4.77
CA PHE A 110 -8.27 3.16 5.82
C PHE A 110 -7.50 2.14 6.65
N VAL A 111 -8.16 1.08 7.14
CA VAL A 111 -7.51 0.05 7.96
C VAL A 111 -6.38 -0.65 7.21
N LEU A 112 -6.57 -0.98 5.94
CA LEU A 112 -5.54 -1.64 5.13
C LEU A 112 -4.38 -0.69 4.81
N VAL A 113 -4.68 0.51 4.31
CA VAL A 113 -3.67 1.48 3.88
C VAL A 113 -2.85 1.97 5.07
N ALA A 114 -3.48 2.25 6.22
CA ALA A 114 -2.79 2.70 7.42
C ALA A 114 -1.91 1.60 8.06
N SER A 115 -2.18 0.33 7.78
CA SER A 115 -1.40 -0.80 8.29
C SER A 115 -0.28 -1.23 7.33
N GLN A 116 -0.27 -0.68 6.11
CA GLN A 116 0.66 -1.10 5.09
C GLN A 116 2.04 -0.48 5.32
N LYS A 117 3.03 -1.35 5.45
CA LYS A 117 4.43 -0.94 5.48
C LYS A 117 4.90 -0.76 4.04
N THR A 118 5.91 0.09 3.83
CA THR A 118 6.45 0.34 2.49
C THR A 118 7.81 -0.33 2.36
N LEU A 119 7.82 -1.42 1.61
CA LEU A 119 9.00 -2.22 1.27
C LEU A 119 10.19 -1.35 0.79
N PRO A 120 10.01 -0.36 -0.12
CA PRO A 120 11.13 0.44 -0.60
C PRO A 120 11.77 1.32 0.48
N VAL A 121 10.98 1.88 1.41
CA VAL A 121 11.49 2.74 2.49
C VAL A 121 12.31 1.90 3.46
N MET A 122 11.78 0.72 3.85
CA MET A 122 12.50 -0.18 4.75
C MET A 122 13.81 -0.66 4.13
N VAL A 123 13.83 -1.01 2.83
CA VAL A 123 15.08 -1.42 2.17
C VAL A 123 16.08 -0.27 2.08
N ALA A 124 15.63 0.96 1.78
CA ALA A 124 16.51 2.12 1.80
C ALA A 124 17.12 2.37 3.19
N VAL A 125 16.31 2.27 4.26
CA VAL A 125 16.78 2.45 5.64
C VAL A 125 17.76 1.34 6.05
N VAL A 126 17.46 0.08 5.72
CA VAL A 126 18.35 -1.05 6.03
C VAL A 126 19.65 -0.95 5.24
N GLU A 127 19.62 -0.54 3.97
CA GLU A 127 20.83 -0.30 3.18
C GLU A 127 21.69 0.84 3.78
N GLN A 128 21.08 1.95 4.23
CA GLN A 128 21.82 3.01 4.93
C GLN A 128 22.42 2.55 6.25
N LEU A 129 21.68 1.73 7.01
CA LEU A 129 22.17 1.16 8.28
C LEU A 129 23.28 0.13 8.05
N HIS A 130 23.28 -0.55 6.89
CA HIS A 130 24.32 -1.47 6.46
C HIS A 130 25.67 -0.77 6.25
N VAL A 131 25.65 0.40 5.62
CA VAL A 131 26.84 1.25 5.44
C VAL A 131 27.44 1.65 6.79
N ALA A 132 26.61 1.74 7.84
CA ALA A 132 27.05 2.04 9.20
C ALA A 132 27.48 0.80 10.02
N MET A 133 26.94 -0.41 9.76
CA MET A 133 27.03 -1.57 10.65
C MET A 133 27.67 -2.84 10.04
N GLY A 134 28.14 -2.81 8.80
CA GLY A 134 29.04 -3.83 8.23
C GLY A 134 28.45 -5.20 7.83
N GLU A 135 27.31 -5.65 8.40
CA GLU A 135 26.76 -7.00 8.18
C GLU A 135 25.22 -7.09 7.99
N SER A 136 24.52 -6.00 7.65
CA SER A 136 23.03 -5.93 7.62
C SER A 136 22.32 -6.66 6.46
N GLY A 137 23.01 -7.45 5.66
CA GLY A 137 22.44 -8.11 4.46
C GLY A 137 21.49 -9.24 4.82
N LEU A 138 21.67 -9.73 6.05
CA LEU A 138 20.85 -10.71 6.73
C LEU A 138 19.43 -10.21 7.04
N LEU A 139 19.22 -8.89 7.14
CA LEU A 139 17.96 -8.28 7.61
C LEU A 139 17.01 -7.94 6.47
N VAL A 140 17.52 -7.62 5.28
CA VAL A 140 16.70 -7.23 4.12
C VAL A 140 15.79 -8.40 3.72
N LEU A 141 16.36 -9.59 3.61
CA LEU A 141 15.68 -10.80 3.14
C LEU A 141 14.48 -11.23 4.00
N PRO A 142 14.58 -11.39 5.33
CA PRO A 142 13.40 -11.68 6.17
C PRO A 142 12.39 -10.55 6.12
N CYS A 143 12.82 -9.31 5.87
CA CYS A 143 11.88 -8.20 5.71
C CYS A 143 11.11 -8.26 4.39
N VAL A 144 11.74 -8.62 3.26
CA VAL A 144 11.04 -8.90 2.00
C VAL A 144 10.03 -10.03 2.18
N ALA A 145 10.47 -11.12 2.79
CA ALA A 145 9.63 -12.29 3.02
C ALA A 145 8.45 -11.97 3.94
N ALA A 146 8.66 -11.21 5.03
CA ALA A 146 7.59 -10.71 5.88
C ALA A 146 6.60 -9.85 5.08
N HIS A 147 7.10 -9.01 4.19
CA HIS A 147 6.26 -8.11 3.40
C HIS A 147 5.43 -8.83 2.32
N ILE A 148 5.96 -9.89 1.71
CA ILE A 148 5.19 -10.74 0.78
C ILE A 148 4.10 -11.48 1.55
N ASN A 149 4.43 -12.08 2.70
CA ASN A 149 3.44 -12.73 3.56
C ASN A 149 2.34 -11.76 4.00
N GLN A 150 2.71 -10.51 4.31
CA GLN A 150 1.77 -9.44 4.60
C GLN A 150 0.80 -9.19 3.44
N ILE A 151 1.28 -9.05 2.19
CA ILE A 151 0.42 -8.83 1.01
C ILE A 151 -0.55 -9.99 0.79
N ILE A 152 -0.08 -11.23 0.96
CA ILE A 152 -0.91 -12.43 0.85
C ILE A 152 -2.01 -12.41 1.91
N PHE A 153 -1.65 -12.12 3.17
CA PHE A 153 -2.59 -12.05 4.28
C PHE A 153 -3.65 -10.96 4.07
N ASP A 154 -3.23 -9.76 3.67
CA ASP A 154 -4.15 -8.64 3.38
C ASP A 154 -5.11 -9.00 2.24
N SER A 155 -4.64 -9.72 1.22
CA SER A 155 -5.47 -10.21 0.11
C SER A 155 -6.52 -11.24 0.57
N ILE A 156 -6.12 -12.18 1.44
CA ILE A 156 -7.04 -13.16 2.06
C ILE A 156 -8.09 -12.44 2.90
N LEU A 157 -7.68 -11.48 3.73
CA LEU A 157 -8.59 -10.69 4.57
C LEU A 157 -9.64 -9.93 3.72
N VAL A 158 -9.20 -9.26 2.65
CA VAL A 158 -10.11 -8.59 1.70
C VAL A 158 -11.07 -9.58 1.07
N ASN A 159 -10.60 -10.77 0.67
CA ASN A 159 -11.46 -11.79 0.07
C ASN A 159 -12.52 -12.31 1.06
N LEU A 160 -12.14 -12.57 2.32
CA LEU A 160 -13.09 -12.97 3.37
C LEU A 160 -14.16 -11.90 3.63
N TRP A 161 -13.75 -10.63 3.60
CA TRP A 161 -14.64 -9.49 3.71
C TRP A 161 -15.64 -9.39 2.54
N LEU A 162 -15.18 -9.62 1.31
CA LEU A 162 -16.03 -9.66 0.12
C LEU A 162 -17.04 -10.81 0.18
N GLN A 163 -16.58 -12.02 0.54
CA GLN A 163 -17.45 -13.18 0.72
C GLN A 163 -18.54 -12.90 1.77
N LYS A 164 -18.17 -12.30 2.90
CA LYS A 164 -19.13 -11.96 3.96
C LYS A 164 -20.18 -10.96 3.48
N ASP A 165 -19.82 -9.97 2.66
CA ASP A 165 -20.80 -9.02 2.11
C ASP A 165 -21.73 -9.68 1.09
N GLN A 166 -21.23 -10.60 0.26
CA GLN A 166 -22.06 -11.38 -0.67
C GLN A 166 -23.08 -12.24 0.05
N GLN A 167 -22.68 -12.91 1.13
CA GLN A 167 -23.58 -13.73 1.96
C GLN A 167 -24.69 -12.88 2.62
N LEU A 168 -24.34 -11.70 3.13
CA LEU A 168 -25.32 -10.77 3.72
C LEU A 168 -26.33 -10.26 2.69
N GLN A 169 -25.89 -9.97 1.46
CA GLN A 169 -26.77 -9.56 0.37
C GLN A 169 -27.69 -10.71 -0.07
N GLY A 170 -27.15 -11.92 -0.25
CA GLY A 170 -27.92 -13.12 -0.62
C GLY A 170 -28.98 -13.49 0.44
N SER A 171 -28.60 -13.46 1.73
CA SER A 171 -29.52 -13.72 2.84
C SER A 171 -30.62 -12.66 2.96
N THR A 172 -30.34 -11.40 2.64
CA THR A 172 -31.36 -10.33 2.63
C THR A 172 -32.36 -10.56 1.49
N LYS A 173 -31.86 -10.98 0.32
CA LYS A 173 -32.71 -11.26 -0.85
C LYS A 173 -33.66 -12.44 -0.62
N ASN A 174 -33.21 -13.47 0.10
CA ASN A 174 -34.01 -14.66 0.43
C ASN A 174 -35.03 -14.44 1.56
N LYS A 175 -35.00 -13.28 2.24
CA LYS A 175 -35.98 -12.92 3.29
C LYS A 175 -37.13 -12.05 2.79
N ILE A 176 -37.02 -11.54 1.56
CA ILE A 176 -37.97 -10.61 0.93
C ILE A 176 -38.85 -11.34 -0.11
N ILE A 177 -38.49 -12.58 -0.46
CA ILE A 177 -39.29 -13.53 -1.25
C ILE A 177 -39.97 -14.48 -0.27
#